data_AF-A0A4R1GJR9-F1
#
_entry.id   AF-A0A4R1GJR9-F1
#
_cell.length_a   1.000
_cell.length_b   1.000
_cell.length_c   1.000
_cell.angle_alpha   90.00
_cell.angle_beta   90.00
_cell.angle_gamma   90.00
#
_symmetry.space_group_name_H-M   'P 1'
#
loop_
_entity.id
_entity.type
_entity.pdbx_description
1 polymer ?
#
loop_
_entity_poly.entity_id
_entity_poly.type
_entity_poly.pdbx_seq_one_letter_code
_entity_poly.pdbx_strand_id
1 'polypeptide(L)'
;MNKEILCPNRPEDREKIFKARKEIKDTVTNFMEGKARPEILLETIEEIATVVSGEAIDCKFQKGKVKPVKISFTKIRKYYEQYLEIYERCLAAGKRESLETLLLKLYMIKSYLAYDRARKKINSTFEEFLTTLITNVNSEEDLKNGKLLFEAFVGFIRGILETTKEG
;
A
#
# COMPACT_ATOMS: atom_id res chain seq x y z
N MET A 1 -15.33 2.58 -17.48
CA MET A 1 -15.92 1.34 -16.92
C MET A 1 -16.08 1.51 -15.43
N ASN A 2 -17.29 1.38 -14.88
CA ASN A 2 -17.49 1.31 -13.43
C ASN A 2 -16.91 -0.02 -12.93
N LYS A 3 -15.67 -0.03 -12.43
CA LYS A 3 -15.06 -1.22 -11.83
C LYS A 3 -15.85 -1.58 -10.57
N GLU A 4 -16.26 -2.84 -10.44
CA GLU A 4 -16.99 -3.34 -9.28
C GLU A 4 -16.14 -3.16 -8.01
N ILE A 5 -16.74 -2.59 -6.96
CA ILE A 5 -16.06 -2.38 -5.67
C ILE A 5 -16.11 -3.68 -4.87
N LEU A 6 -14.96 -4.18 -4.44
CA LEU A 6 -14.85 -5.37 -3.61
C LEU A 6 -15.20 -5.03 -2.15
N CYS A 7 -16.14 -5.76 -1.58
CA CYS A 7 -16.64 -5.55 -0.23
C CYS A 7 -16.15 -6.67 0.70
N PRO A 8 -15.37 -6.39 1.77
CA PRO A 8 -14.87 -7.42 2.67
C PRO A 8 -15.97 -8.15 3.46
N ASN A 9 -17.19 -7.57 3.49
CA ASN A 9 -18.34 -8.17 4.15
C ASN A 9 -19.08 -9.19 3.25
N ARG A 10 -18.80 -9.22 1.94
CA ARG A 10 -19.40 -10.17 0.97
C ARG A 10 -18.52 -11.42 0.80
N PRO A 11 -19.04 -12.64 1.04
CA PRO A 11 -18.24 -13.87 0.94
C PRO A 11 -17.50 -14.05 -0.40
N GLU A 12 -18.18 -13.78 -1.52
CA GLU A 12 -17.65 -13.88 -2.87
C GLU A 12 -16.50 -12.91 -3.16
N ASP A 13 -16.48 -11.76 -2.49
CA ASP A 13 -15.40 -10.78 -2.61
C ASP A 13 -14.22 -11.10 -1.69
N ARG A 14 -14.45 -11.78 -0.56
CA ARG A 14 -13.36 -12.18 0.34
C ARG A 14 -12.34 -13.07 -0.36
N GLU A 15 -12.80 -13.99 -1.20
CA GLU A 15 -11.92 -14.85 -1.98
C GLU A 15 -11.09 -14.04 -2.98
N LYS A 16 -11.72 -13.09 -3.68
CA LYS A 16 -11.04 -12.18 -4.61
C LYS A 16 -9.99 -11.33 -3.88
N ILE A 17 -10.35 -10.75 -2.73
CA ILE A 17 -9.45 -9.95 -1.89
C ILE A 17 -8.28 -10.80 -1.38
N PHE A 18 -8.55 -12.03 -0.96
CA PHE A 18 -7.51 -12.96 -0.49
C PHE A 18 -6.51 -13.28 -1.60
N LYS A 19 -7.00 -13.63 -2.80
CA LYS A 19 -6.15 -13.88 -3.97
C LYS A 19 -5.34 -12.64 -4.34
N ALA A 20 -5.97 -11.47 -4.36
CA ALA A 20 -5.29 -10.22 -4.70
C ALA A 20 -4.19 -9.86 -3.69
N ARG A 21 -4.39 -10.12 -2.39
CA ARG A 21 -3.34 -9.96 -1.37
C ARG A 21 -2.14 -10.88 -1.62
N LYS A 22 -2.38 -12.12 -2.04
CA LYS A 22 -1.30 -13.06 -2.40
C LYS A 22 -0.51 -12.54 -3.60
N GLU A 23 -1.19 -12.09 -4.65
CA GLU A 23 -0.55 -11.51 -5.84
C GLU A 23 0.26 -10.25 -5.52
N ILE A 24 -0.29 -9.36 -4.67
CA ILE A 24 0.41 -8.17 -4.17
C ILE A 24 1.68 -8.59 -3.45
N LYS A 25 1.59 -9.55 -2.52
CA LYS A 25 2.74 -10.02 -1.74
C LYS A 25 3.83 -10.57 -2.66
N ASP A 26 3.46 -11.46 -3.58
CA ASP A 26 4.42 -12.08 -4.51
C ASP A 26 5.08 -11.03 -5.42
N THR A 27 4.31 -10.07 -5.93
CA THR A 27 4.81 -8.97 -6.77
C THR A 27 5.80 -8.08 -6.01
N VAL A 28 5.43 -7.65 -4.80
CA VAL A 28 6.28 -6.79 -3.97
C VAL A 28 7.57 -7.52 -3.59
N THR A 29 7.49 -8.79 -3.18
CA THR A 29 8.68 -9.59 -2.89
C THR A 29 9.58 -9.71 -4.11
N ASN A 30 9.04 -10.05 -5.29
CA ASN A 30 9.84 -10.15 -6.52
C ASN A 30 10.58 -8.84 -6.84
N PHE A 31 9.88 -7.70 -6.75
CA PHE A 31 10.50 -6.39 -6.99
C PHE A 31 11.67 -6.12 -6.03
N MET A 32 11.44 -6.37 -4.74
CA MET A 32 12.43 -6.13 -3.69
C MET A 32 13.66 -7.03 -3.89
N GLU A 33 13.46 -8.29 -4.29
CA GLU A 33 14.52 -9.24 -4.64
C GLU A 33 15.24 -8.94 -5.97
N GLY A 34 14.87 -7.87 -6.68
CA GLY A 34 15.54 -7.50 -7.94
C GLY A 34 14.96 -8.13 -9.20
N LYS A 35 13.82 -8.81 -9.10
CA LYS A 35 13.19 -9.53 -10.22
C LYS A 35 12.11 -8.67 -10.87
N ALA A 36 12.06 -8.72 -12.21
CA ALA A 36 11.03 -8.07 -13.04
C ALA A 36 10.76 -6.59 -12.69
N ARG A 37 11.79 -5.83 -12.28
CA ARG A 37 11.62 -4.46 -11.78
C ARG A 37 11.00 -3.52 -12.82
N PRO A 38 11.47 -3.46 -14.08
CA PRO A 38 10.85 -2.61 -15.10
C PRO A 38 9.39 -2.97 -15.36
N GLU A 39 9.09 -4.26 -15.52
CA GLU A 39 7.75 -4.76 -15.81
C GLU A 39 6.78 -4.45 -14.67
N ILE A 40 7.21 -4.68 -13.42
CA ILE A 40 6.40 -4.37 -12.24
C ILE A 40 6.11 -2.86 -12.16
N LEU A 41 7.09 -2.00 -12.44
CA LEU A 41 6.89 -0.55 -12.38
C LEU A 41 6.02 0.00 -13.52
N LEU A 42 6.05 -0.63 -14.69
CA LEU A 42 5.32 -0.18 -15.86
C LEU A 42 3.87 -0.70 -15.90
N GLU A 43 3.64 -1.93 -15.44
CA GLU A 43 2.37 -2.62 -15.63
C GLU A 43 1.74 -3.04 -14.30
N THR A 44 2.43 -3.89 -13.53
CA THR A 44 1.81 -4.56 -12.37
C THR A 44 1.50 -3.60 -11.22
N ILE A 45 2.24 -2.51 -11.05
CA ILE A 45 2.01 -1.56 -9.96
C ILE A 45 0.70 -0.78 -10.14
N GLU A 46 0.26 -0.54 -11.38
CA GLU A 46 -1.04 0.05 -11.68
C GLU A 46 -2.18 -0.92 -11.32
N GLU A 47 -1.98 -2.22 -11.56
CA GLU A 47 -2.93 -3.26 -11.16
C GLU A 47 -3.09 -3.32 -9.64
N ILE A 48 -1.98 -3.28 -8.91
CA ILE A 48 -1.99 -3.18 -7.45
C ILE A 48 -2.74 -1.92 -6.99
N ALA A 49 -2.45 -0.76 -7.57
CA ALA A 49 -3.14 0.49 -7.26
C ALA A 49 -4.65 0.42 -7.56
N THR A 50 -5.03 -0.22 -8.66
CA THR A 50 -6.41 -0.50 -9.03
C THR A 50 -7.10 -1.35 -7.97
N VAL A 51 -6.51 -2.49 -7.60
CA VAL A 51 -7.05 -3.39 -6.59
C VAL A 51 -7.23 -2.68 -5.26
N VAL A 52 -6.21 -1.93 -4.82
CA VAL A 52 -6.27 -1.16 -3.56
C VAL A 52 -7.36 -0.10 -3.62
N SER A 53 -7.54 0.61 -4.73
CA SER A 53 -8.63 1.58 -4.86
C SER A 53 -10.02 0.94 -4.93
N GLY A 54 -10.09 -0.30 -5.40
CA GLY A 54 -11.30 -1.09 -5.62
C GLY A 54 -11.78 -1.86 -4.39
N GLU A 55 -10.92 -2.15 -3.41
CA GLU A 55 -11.31 -2.74 -2.13
C GLU A 55 -11.91 -1.67 -1.19
N ALA A 56 -13.16 -1.86 -0.81
CA ALA A 56 -13.77 -1.10 0.27
C ALA A 56 -13.11 -1.44 1.62
N ILE A 57 -12.84 -0.42 2.42
CA ILE A 57 -12.42 -0.60 3.82
C ILE A 57 -13.52 -1.29 4.63
N ASP A 58 -14.76 -0.89 4.39
CA ASP A 58 -15.97 -1.40 5.02
C ASP A 58 -17.18 -1.11 4.12
N CYS A 59 -18.29 -1.81 4.34
CA CYS A 59 -19.55 -1.61 3.63
C CYS A 59 -20.63 -1.25 4.64
N LYS A 60 -21.05 0.01 4.65
CA LYS A 60 -22.05 0.52 5.60
C LYS A 60 -23.44 0.42 4.98
N PHE A 61 -24.41 -0.06 5.76
CA PHE A 61 -25.82 0.02 5.40
C PHE A 61 -26.35 1.40 5.74
N GLN A 62 -26.85 2.12 4.74
CA GLN A 62 -27.48 3.43 4.91
C GLN A 62 -28.75 3.49 4.07
N LYS A 63 -29.90 3.70 4.72
CA LYS A 63 -31.22 3.86 4.05
C LYS A 63 -31.53 2.73 3.04
N GLY A 64 -31.29 1.47 3.43
CA GLY A 64 -31.53 0.31 2.57
C GLY A 64 -30.51 0.11 1.44
N LYS A 65 -29.46 0.93 1.35
CA LYS A 65 -28.38 0.81 0.36
C LYS A 65 -27.06 0.45 1.05
N VAL A 66 -26.24 -0.38 0.40
CA VAL A 66 -24.86 -0.65 0.81
C VAL A 66 -23.96 0.44 0.23
N LYS A 67 -23.30 1.20 1.10
CA LYS A 67 -22.33 2.23 0.71
C LYS A 67 -20.92 1.79 1.08
N PRO A 68 -20.03 1.57 0.09
CA PRO A 68 -18.64 1.24 0.37
C PRO A 68 -17.89 2.45 0.91
N VAL A 69 -17.08 2.23 1.94
CA VAL A 69 -16.13 3.21 2.47
C VAL A 69 -14.80 2.96 1.79
N LYS A 70 -14.33 3.91 0.97
CA LYS A 70 -13.05 3.79 0.25
C LYS A 70 -11.90 4.37 1.07
N ILE A 71 -10.68 3.88 0.79
CA ILE A 71 -9.45 4.47 1.31
C ILE A 71 -9.26 5.90 0.79
N SER A 72 -8.72 6.78 1.64
CA SER A 72 -8.41 8.15 1.24
C SER A 72 -6.96 8.28 0.79
N PHE A 73 -6.72 9.07 -0.26
CA PHE A 73 -5.36 9.37 -0.71
C PHE A 73 -4.51 10.02 0.38
N THR A 74 -5.10 10.89 1.21
CA THR A 74 -4.42 11.50 2.36
C THR A 74 -3.85 10.45 3.31
N LYS A 75 -4.53 9.32 3.49
CA LYS A 75 -4.01 8.21 4.31
C LYS A 75 -2.81 7.53 3.68
N ILE A 76 -2.90 7.19 2.39
CA ILE A 76 -1.79 6.59 1.63
C ILE A 76 -0.57 7.52 1.67
N ARG A 77 -0.77 8.80 1.35
CA ARG A 77 0.28 9.83 1.37
C ARG A 77 0.97 9.93 2.72
N LYS A 78 0.24 9.89 3.83
CA LYS A 78 0.83 9.94 5.18
C LYS A 78 1.79 8.77 5.43
N TYR A 79 1.50 7.57 4.93
CA TYR A 79 2.40 6.44 5.06
C TYR A 79 3.62 6.56 4.15
N TYR A 80 3.45 7.08 2.94
CA TYR A 80 4.55 7.39 2.04
C TYR A 80 5.50 8.45 2.64
N GLU A 81 4.97 9.52 3.22
CA GLU A 81 5.76 10.57 3.87
C GLU A 81 6.57 10.02 5.05
N GLN A 82 6.00 9.12 5.86
CA GLN A 82 6.74 8.43 6.94
C GLN A 82 7.88 7.56 6.41
N TYR A 83 7.62 6.80 5.33
CA TYR A 83 8.66 6.00 4.68
C TYR A 83 9.78 6.89 4.12
N LEU A 84 9.41 7.98 3.44
CA LEU A 84 10.34 8.92 2.83
C LEU A 84 11.21 9.62 3.89
N GLU A 85 10.64 10.03 5.02
CA GLU A 85 11.40 10.60 6.14
C GLU A 85 12.51 9.65 6.61
N ILE A 86 12.19 8.35 6.76
CA ILE A 86 13.19 7.35 7.17
C ILE A 86 14.29 7.20 6.10
N TYR A 87 13.92 7.17 4.82
CA TYR A 87 14.86 7.13 3.71
C TYR A 87 15.80 8.35 3.69
N GLU A 88 15.25 9.55 3.82
CA GLU A 88 16.04 10.80 3.83
C GLU A 88 17.00 10.85 5.01
N ARG A 89 16.57 10.38 6.18
CA ARG A 89 17.42 10.27 7.38
C ARG A 89 18.54 9.24 7.23
N CYS A 90 18.30 8.17 6.46
CA CYS A 90 19.33 7.19 6.11
C CYS A 90 20.41 7.80 5.22
N LEU A 91 20.03 8.68 4.29
CA LEU A 91 20.96 9.35 3.37
C LEU A 91 21.70 10.55 3.98
N ALA A 92 21.16 11.15 5.04
CA ALA A 92 21.74 12.35 5.65
C ALA A 92 23.18 12.09 6.13
N ALA A 93 24.13 12.88 5.60
CA ALA A 93 25.53 12.80 5.97
C ALA A 93 25.72 13.07 7.48
N GLY A 94 26.56 12.27 8.13
CA GLY A 94 26.90 12.42 9.55
C GLY A 94 26.26 11.43 10.53
N LYS A 95 25.63 10.34 10.04
CA LYS A 95 25.17 9.15 10.81
C LYS A 95 24.74 9.45 12.25
N ARG A 96 23.77 10.36 12.43
CA ARG A 96 23.18 10.62 13.76
C ARG A 96 22.40 9.42 14.28
N GLU A 97 21.91 8.56 13.40
CA GLU A 97 21.20 7.33 13.73
C GLU A 97 21.76 6.15 12.95
N SER A 98 21.82 4.97 13.59
CA SER A 98 22.21 3.74 12.92
C SER A 98 21.10 3.24 11.98
N LEU A 99 21.49 2.51 10.92
CA LEU A 99 20.54 1.83 10.03
C LEU A 99 19.58 0.94 10.82
N GLU A 100 20.08 0.22 11.83
CA GLU A 100 19.24 -0.61 12.72
C GLU A 100 18.13 0.20 13.41
N THR A 101 18.46 1.39 13.93
CA THR A 101 17.46 2.29 14.56
C THR A 101 16.41 2.74 13.54
N LEU A 102 16.81 3.04 12.32
CA LEU A 102 15.91 3.43 11.24
C LEU A 102 15.02 2.27 10.79
N LEU A 103 15.56 1.05 10.70
CA LEU A 103 14.80 -0.16 10.42
C LEU A 103 13.75 -0.42 11.50
N LEU A 104 14.07 -0.25 12.79
CA LEU A 104 13.10 -0.36 13.88
C LEU A 104 11.94 0.63 13.72
N LYS A 105 12.22 1.89 13.35
CA LYS A 105 11.19 2.89 13.04
C LYS A 105 10.35 2.50 11.82
N LEU A 106 10.97 1.89 10.81
CA LEU A 106 10.26 1.37 9.64
C LEU A 106 9.32 0.23 10.05
N TYR A 107 9.77 -0.70 10.89
CA TYR A 107 8.94 -1.78 11.44
C TYR A 107 7.77 -1.24 12.28
N MET A 108 7.93 -0.12 12.99
CA MET A 108 6.82 0.51 13.72
C MET A 108 5.67 0.94 12.80
N ILE A 109 5.94 1.27 11.53
CA ILE A 109 4.88 1.60 10.56
C ILE A 109 3.91 0.42 10.41
N LYS A 110 4.36 -0.83 10.50
CA LYS A 110 3.49 -2.02 10.46
C LYS A 110 2.49 -2.04 11.61
N SER A 111 2.93 -1.67 12.81
CA SER A 111 2.02 -1.53 13.97
C SER A 111 0.96 -0.45 13.73
N TYR A 112 1.33 0.66 13.09
CA TYR A 112 0.39 1.70 12.71
C TYR A 112 -0.57 1.26 11.60
N LEU A 113 -0.13 0.43 10.64
CA LEU A 113 -0.99 -0.18 9.63
C LEU A 113 -2.04 -1.07 10.27
N ALA A 114 -1.63 -2.02 11.12
CA ALA A 114 -2.55 -2.91 11.82
C ALA A 114 -3.59 -2.14 12.64
N TYR A 115 -3.15 -1.07 13.34
CA TYR A 115 -4.05 -0.19 14.09
C TYR A 115 -5.06 0.54 13.19
N ASP A 116 -4.60 1.18 12.10
CA ASP A 116 -5.50 1.89 11.19
C ASP A 116 -6.41 0.91 10.40
N ARG A 117 -5.98 -0.35 10.15
CA ARG A 117 -6.84 -1.41 9.59
C ARG A 117 -7.96 -1.76 10.55
N ALA A 118 -7.64 -2.06 11.81
CA ALA A 118 -8.63 -2.37 12.85
C ALA A 118 -9.63 -1.22 13.05
N ARG A 119 -9.17 0.03 12.90
CA ARG A 119 -9.98 1.25 12.95
C ARG A 119 -10.72 1.57 11.65
N LYS A 120 -10.70 0.66 10.66
CA LYS A 120 -11.37 0.81 9.36
C LYS A 120 -11.00 2.12 8.65
N LYS A 121 -9.70 2.46 8.64
CA LYS A 121 -9.15 3.62 7.90
C LYS A 121 -8.35 3.23 6.66
N ILE A 122 -7.89 1.99 6.59
CA ILE A 122 -7.24 1.40 5.42
C ILE A 122 -7.86 0.04 5.12
N ASN A 123 -7.67 -0.44 3.90
CA ASN A 123 -8.14 -1.75 3.46
C ASN A 123 -7.00 -2.79 3.56
N SER A 124 -7.34 -4.07 3.36
CA SER A 124 -6.38 -5.16 3.63
C SER A 124 -5.32 -5.31 2.54
N THR A 125 -5.64 -4.97 1.30
CA THR A 125 -4.69 -4.95 0.18
C THR A 125 -3.62 -3.87 0.34
N PHE A 126 -3.97 -2.67 0.82
CA PHE A 126 -2.98 -1.63 1.13
C PHE A 126 -2.07 -2.02 2.31
N GLU A 127 -2.66 -2.61 3.35
CA GLU A 127 -1.90 -3.16 4.48
C GLU A 127 -0.91 -4.23 4.03
N GLU A 128 -1.33 -5.16 3.17
CA GLU A 128 -0.47 -6.21 2.61
C GLU A 128 0.67 -5.64 1.77
N PHE A 129 0.38 -4.69 0.87
CA PHE A 129 1.37 -4.01 0.04
C PHE A 129 2.48 -3.42 0.89
N LEU A 130 2.12 -2.56 1.86
CA LEU A 130 3.13 -1.83 2.63
C LEU A 130 3.83 -2.71 3.67
N THR A 131 3.11 -3.68 4.25
CA THR A 131 3.70 -4.65 5.17
C THR A 131 4.75 -5.52 4.47
N THR A 132 4.44 -6.00 3.26
CA THR A 132 5.38 -6.81 2.47
C THR A 132 6.59 -5.98 2.07
N LEU A 133 6.36 -4.74 1.60
CA LEU A 133 7.43 -3.83 1.22
C LEU A 133 8.41 -3.61 2.38
N ILE A 134 7.90 -3.22 3.54
CA ILE A 134 8.72 -2.97 4.75
C ILE A 134 9.45 -4.22 5.22
N THR A 135 8.80 -5.39 5.18
CA THR A 135 9.41 -6.64 5.66
C THR A 135 10.61 -7.07 4.82
N ASN A 136 10.68 -6.64 3.56
CA ASN A 136 11.81 -6.93 2.68
C ASN A 136 12.92 -5.86 2.74
N VAL A 137 12.85 -4.89 3.66
CA VAL A 137 13.90 -3.87 3.83
C VAL A 137 14.89 -4.31 4.91
N ASN A 138 16.10 -4.69 4.48
CA ASN A 138 17.19 -5.12 5.38
C ASN A 138 18.49 -4.32 5.18
N SER A 139 18.54 -3.47 4.16
CA SER A 139 19.71 -2.66 3.79
C SER A 139 19.30 -1.27 3.31
N GLU A 140 20.28 -0.38 3.15
CA GLU A 140 20.07 0.94 2.53
C GLU A 140 19.59 0.82 1.07
N GLU A 141 20.08 -0.19 0.36
CA GLU A 141 19.66 -0.47 -1.01
C GLU A 141 18.20 -0.91 -1.07
N ASP A 142 17.77 -1.81 -0.16
CA ASP A 142 16.36 -2.20 -0.07
C ASP A 142 15.47 -1.00 0.26
N LEU A 143 15.93 -0.12 1.15
CA LEU A 143 15.18 1.08 1.52
C LEU A 143 14.96 1.98 0.30
N LYS A 144 15.98 2.15 -0.55
CA LYS A 144 15.90 2.84 -1.85
C LYS A 144 14.94 2.14 -2.81
N ASN A 145 15.02 0.82 -2.94
CA ASN A 145 14.14 0.04 -3.81
C ASN A 145 12.68 0.16 -3.37
N GLY A 146 12.40 -0.02 -2.08
CA GLY A 146 11.07 0.17 -1.51
C GLY A 146 10.55 1.59 -1.71
N LYS A 147 11.41 2.62 -1.62
CA LYS A 147 11.03 4.02 -1.95
C LYS A 147 10.53 4.13 -3.38
N LEU A 148 11.27 3.56 -4.33
CA LEU A 148 10.94 3.62 -5.76
C LEU A 148 9.59 2.95 -6.05
N LEU A 149 9.37 1.74 -5.51
CA LEU A 149 8.11 1.02 -5.68
C LEU A 149 6.93 1.76 -5.06
N PHE A 150 7.11 2.30 -3.84
CA PHE A 150 6.05 3.03 -3.16
C PHE A 150 5.73 4.36 -3.86
N GLU A 151 6.73 5.06 -4.39
CA GLU A 151 6.52 6.27 -5.18
C GLU A 151 5.72 6.00 -6.45
N ALA A 152 6.05 4.94 -7.20
CA ALA A 152 5.29 4.53 -8.37
C ALA A 152 3.82 4.21 -8.00
N PHE A 153 3.60 3.43 -6.94
CA PHE A 153 2.27 3.14 -6.43
C PHE A 153 1.48 4.41 -6.08
N VAL A 154 2.12 5.37 -5.39
CA VAL A 154 1.50 6.66 -5.02
C VAL A 154 1.08 7.45 -6.25
N GLY A 155 1.91 7.45 -7.31
CA GLY A 155 1.60 8.10 -8.58
C GLY A 155 0.32 7.54 -9.22
N PHE A 156 0.25 6.22 -9.42
CA PHE A 156 -0.91 5.57 -10.02
C PHE A 156 -2.18 5.71 -9.17
N ILE A 157 -2.08 5.43 -7.86
CA ILE A 157 -3.28 5.46 -7.01
C ILE A 157 -3.85 6.87 -6.86
N ARG A 158 -3.03 7.92 -6.98
CA ARG A 158 -3.53 9.30 -7.01
C ARG A 158 -4.46 9.52 -8.20
N GLY A 159 -4.00 9.19 -9.41
CA GLY A 159 -4.79 9.36 -10.64
C GLY A 159 -6.09 8.55 -10.61
N ILE A 160 -6.03 7.31 -10.11
CA ILE A 160 -7.22 6.46 -9.98
C ILE A 160 -8.23 7.05 -8.98
N LEU A 161 -7.78 7.52 -7.81
CA LEU A 161 -8.68 8.09 -6.81
C LEU A 161 -9.23 9.47 -7.19
N GLU A 162 -8.56 10.22 -8.07
CA GLU A 162 -9.07 11.48 -8.63
C GLU A 162 -10.16 11.26 -9.69
N THR A 163 -9.89 10.38 -10.67
CA THR A 163 -10.86 10.05 -11.73
C THR A 163 -12.16 9.44 -11.19
N THR A 164 -12.12 8.80 -10.02
CA THR A 164 -13.31 8.22 -9.38
C THR A 164 -14.15 9.25 -8.59
N LYS A 165 -13.73 10.51 -8.49
CA LYS A 165 -14.52 11.58 -7.82
C LYS A 165 -15.37 12.40 -8.78
N GLU A 166 -15.10 12.33 -10.09
CA GLU A 166 -15.72 13.16 -11.13
C GLU A 166 -16.86 12.44 -11.87
N GLY A 167 -17.19 11.19 -11.51
CA GLY A 167 -18.31 10.41 -12.05
C GLY A 167 -19.27 9.93 -10.96
#